data_AF-A0A839EP29-F1
#
_entry.id   AF-A0A839EP29-F1
#
_cell.length_a   1.000
_cell.length_b   1.000
_cell.length_c   1.000
_cell.angle_alpha   90.00
_cell.angle_beta   90.00
_cell.angle_gamma   90.00
#
_symmetry.space_group_name_H-M   'P 1'
#
loop_
_entity.id
_entity.type
_entity.pdbx_description
1 polymer ?
#
loop_
_entity_poly.entity_id
_entity_poly.type
_entity_poly.pdbx_seq_one_letter_code
_entity_poly.pdbx_strand_id
1 'polypeptide(L)' 'MPALVAARFNPDLREKYQHLIASGKPAKIAIVAVMRKLLVTANALVKADRMWVEKHA' A
#
# COMPACT_ATOMS: atom_id res chain seq x y z
N MET A 1 -8.01 10.11 4.29
CA MET A 1 -6.79 9.33 4.57
C MET A 1 -6.50 8.37 3.41
N PRO A 2 -5.43 8.57 2.63
CA PRO A 2 -5.15 7.80 1.41
C PRO A 2 -4.84 6.32 1.66
N ALA A 3 -4.19 5.96 2.78
CA ALA A 3 -3.92 4.56 3.10
C ALA A 3 -5.18 3.72 3.35
N LEU A 4 -6.23 4.32 3.92
CA LEU A 4 -7.51 3.63 4.11
C LEU A 4 -8.22 3.37 2.78
N VAL A 5 -8.15 4.32 1.85
CA VAL A 5 -8.67 4.18 0.48
C VAL A 5 -7.90 3.07 -0.24
N ALA A 6 -6.57 3.12 -0.17
CA ALA A 6 -5.71 2.13 -0.80
C ALA A 6 -5.95 0.71 -0.25
N ALA A 7 -6.14 0.55 1.06
CA ALA A 7 -6.48 -0.74 1.66
C ALA A 7 -7.86 -1.29 1.26
N ARG A 8 -8.77 -0.46 0.71
CA ARG A 8 -10.12 -0.86 0.29
C ARG A 8 -10.23 -1.13 -1.21
N PHE A 9 -9.68 -0.22 -2.02
CA PHE A 9 -9.89 -0.20 -3.47
C PHE A 9 -8.72 -0.76 -4.27
N ASN A 10 -7.51 -0.79 -3.70
CA ASN A 10 -6.35 -1.30 -4.41
C ASN A 10 -6.12 -2.77 -4.01
N PRO A 11 -6.26 -3.74 -4.94
CA PRO A 11 -6.23 -5.18 -4.61
C PRO A 11 -4.92 -5.61 -3.95
N ASP A 12 -3.77 -5.15 -4.46
CA ASP A 12 -2.44 -5.47 -3.92
C ASP A 12 -2.28 -4.98 -2.47
N LEU A 13 -2.71 -3.75 -2.20
CA LEU A 13 -2.58 -3.14 -0.88
C LEU A 13 -3.63 -3.66 0.10
N ARG A 14 -4.80 -4.08 -0.39
CA ARG A 14 -5.84 -4.76 0.39
C ARG A 14 -5.35 -6.13 0.85
N GLU A 15 -4.77 -6.92 -0.04
CA GLU A 15 -4.20 -8.24 0.30
C GLU A 15 -3.11 -8.08 1.37
N LYS A 16 -2.21 -7.11 1.19
CA LYS A 16 -1.17 -6.83 2.17
C LYS A 16 -1.71 -6.39 3.54
N TYR A 17 -2.76 -5.58 3.55
CA TYR A 17 -3.47 -5.22 4.77
C TYR A 17 -4.09 -6.45 5.44
N GLN A 18 -4.82 -7.27 4.68
CA GLN A 18 -5.48 -8.48 5.19
C GLN A 18 -4.46 -9.50 5.72
N HIS A 19 -3.35 -9.72 5.03
CA HIS A 19 -2.28 -10.60 5.48
C HIS A 19 -1.71 -10.15 6.84
N LEU A 20 -1.52 -8.84 7.04
CA LEU A 20 -1.04 -8.32 8.32
C LEU A 20 -2.07 -8.50 9.44
N ILE A 21 -3.35 -8.28 9.15
CA ILE A 21 -4.44 -8.55 10.12
C ILE A 21 -4.52 -10.04 10.44
N ALA A 22 -4.48 -10.92 9.44
CA ALA A 22 -4.50 -12.37 9.61
C ALA A 22 -3.30 -12.88 10.43
N SER A 23 -2.14 -12.22 10.32
CA SER A 23 -0.96 -12.49 11.17
C SER A 23 -1.10 -11.99 12.62
N GLY A 24 -2.27 -11.51 13.03
CA GLY A 24 -2.56 -11.04 14.38
C GLY A 24 -2.04 -9.63 14.70
N LYS A 25 -1.61 -8.86 13.69
CA LYS A 25 -1.10 -7.50 13.92
C LYS A 25 -2.25 -6.51 14.14
N PRO A 26 -2.09 -5.54 15.06
CA PRO A 26 -3.06 -4.46 15.22
C PRO A 26 -3.31 -3.69 13.93
N ALA A 27 -4.57 -3.30 13.70
CA ALA A 27 -4.98 -2.58 12.49
C ALA A 27 -4.19 -1.29 12.24
N LYS A 28 -3.78 -0.60 13.32
CA LYS A 28 -2.90 0.58 13.22
C LYS A 28 -1.58 0.24 12.52
N ILE A 29 -0.95 -0.88 12.85
CA ILE A 29 0.31 -1.33 12.23
C ILE A 29 0.07 -1.67 10.77
N ALA A 30 -1.04 -2.33 10.45
CA ALA A 30 -1.39 -2.65 9.06
C ALA A 30 -1.59 -1.39 8.21
N ILE A 31 -2.28 -0.37 8.72
CA ILE A 31 -2.45 0.92 8.03
C ILE A 31 -1.10 1.64 7.86
N VAL A 32 -0.25 1.67 8.89
CA VAL A 32 1.09 2.28 8.80
C VAL A 32 1.96 1.56 7.75
N ALA A 33 1.85 0.24 7.64
CA ALA A 33 2.54 -0.53 6.61
C ALA A 33 2.06 -0.14 5.19
N VAL A 34 0.75 0.04 4.99
CA VAL A 34 0.18 0.53 3.72
C VAL A 34 0.66 1.96 3.42
N MET A 35 0.65 2.86 4.41
CA MET A 35 1.19 4.22 4.26
C MET A 35 2.65 4.20 3.80
N ARG A 36 3.50 3.39 4.46
CA ARG A 36 4.91 3.29 4.11
C ARG A 36 5.11 2.75 2.70
N LYS A 37 4.30 1.77 2.28
CA LYS A 37 4.35 1.25 0.91
C LYS A 37 4.01 2.32 -0.13
N LEU A 38 2.99 3.13 0.12
CA LEU A 38 2.62 4.25 -0.77
C LEU A 38 3.76 5.27 -0.89
N LEU A 39 4.35 5.69 0.22
CA LEU A 39 5.46 6.65 0.23
C LEU A 39 6.68 6.12 -0.51
N VAL A 40 7.04 4.85 -0.29
CA VAL A 40 8.17 4.22 -0.97
C VAL A 40 7.92 4.13 -2.47
N THR A 41 6.71 3.76 -2.91
CA THR A 41 6.35 3.74 -4.33
C THR A 41 6.44 5.13 -4.94
N ALA A 42 5.85 6.14 -4.30
CA ALA A 42 5.91 7.52 -4.78
C ALA A 42 7.37 8.02 -4.90
N ASN A 43 8.19 7.78 -3.87
CA ASN A 43 9.60 8.15 -3.89
C ASN A 43 10.39 7.43 -5.00
N ALA A 44 10.09 6.16 -5.26
CA ALA A 44 10.70 5.40 -6.34
C ALA A 44 10.31 5.93 -7.72
N LEU A 45 9.06 6.33 -7.92
CA LEU A 45 8.58 6.93 -9.17
C LEU A 45 9.25 8.27 -9.46
N VAL A 46 9.31 9.15 -8.46
CA VAL A 46 9.97 10.47 -8.58
C VAL A 46 11.46 10.29 -8.86
N LYS A 47 12.14 9.38 -8.15
CA LYS A 47 13.56 9.11 -8.35
C LYS A 47 13.86 8.59 -9.76
N ALA A 48 12.94 7.84 -10.36
CA ALA A 48 13.09 7.25 -11.68
C ALA A 48 12.45 8.09 -12.80
N ASP A 49 12.01 9.31 -12.50
CA ASP A 49 11.31 10.24 -13.40
C ASP A 49 10.27 9.56 -14.30
N ARG A 50 9.45 8.69 -13.68
CA ARG A 50 8.45 7.91 -14.40
C ARG A 50 7.09 8.01 -13.75
N MET A 51 6.07 7.93 -14.60
CA MET A 51 4.69 7.79 -14.14
C MET A 51 4.42 6.40 -13.58
N TRP A 52 3.45 6.35 -12.65
CA TRP A 52 2.90 5.10 -12.17
C TRP A 52 2.20 4.39 -13.33
N VAL A 53 2.40 3.07 -13.42
CA VAL A 53 1.75 2.22 -14.41
C VAL A 53 1.07 1.10 -13.64
N GLU A 54 -0.20 0.87 -13.95
CA GLU A 54 -0.96 -0.21 -13.33
C GLU A 54 -0.35 -1.55 -13.76
N LYS A 55 0.04 -2.35 -12.78
CA LYS A 55 0.51 -3.71 -13.04
C LYS A 55 -0.74 -4.56 -13.25
N HIS A 56 -1.23 -4.65 -14.49
CA HIS A 56 -2.17 -5.70 -14.86
C HIS A 56 -1.41 -7.02 -14.73
N ALA A 57 -1.77 -7.80 -13.71
CA ALA A 57 -1.42 -9.21 -13.63
C ALA A 57 -2.37 -9.99 -14.53
#